data_AF-A0A9Y3VSE7-F1
#
_entry.id   AF-A0A9Y3VSE7-F1
#
_cell.length_a   1.000
_cell.length_b   1.000
_cell.length_c   1.000
_cell.angle_alpha   90.00
_cell.angle_beta   90.00
_cell.angle_gamma   90.00
#
_symmetry.space_group_name_H-M   'P 1'
#
loop_
_entity.id
_entity.type
_entity.pdbx_description
1 polymer ?
#
loop_
_entity_poly.entity_id
_entity_poly.type
_entity_poly.pdbx_seq_one_letter_code
_entity_poly.pdbx_strand_id
1 'polypeptide(L)'
;MKSLAYLTLVFSAVHTGLLRERQTCLQVCATSQCPAPPHACYYGQVKDACGCCVVCAAGEGEACGKRSSGHLSCGNGLRCDSGPGKAGGLHSLCVCASSGPVCGSDGRTYPSICRLRAENRRAELGETSPVFLIQRGRCDSGAQHPGSIRYKFNFIADVVDKIVPAVVHLELFQRVPFSSEEVSVSSGSGFIVSEDGWIVTNAHVLTNKQRIKVELKSGVHYEAAVRDVDQKMDIALIKIDPDGPLPVLRLSQSSDLRPGEFVVAVGSPFSLQNTVTTGIVSTANRNSLELGFKDSDMDYIQTDAIINYGNSGGPLVNLDGDVIGINTLKVAAGISFAIPVDRIRQFLANSYNRQASRNSLPKKKFIGVRMVQLTPSLIRDLKEREPEFPDVSSGVYIYEVIPGTAASRGGMTDHDVIIGINGHPVHTTQEVSDAVKHSTSVFVLVRRKDGDVTLMIIPEETD
;
A
#
# COMPACT_ATOMS: atom_id res chain seq x y z
N MET A 1 -49.82 -76.12 0.18
CA MET A 1 -51.19 -76.34 0.70
C MET A 1 -51.35 -75.57 2.01
N LYS A 2 -52.43 -74.79 2.08
CA LYS A 2 -53.07 -74.13 3.24
C LYS A 2 -52.42 -72.87 3.83
N SER A 3 -53.04 -71.75 3.44
CA SER A 3 -53.16 -70.46 4.11
C SER A 3 -53.44 -70.54 5.61
N LEU A 4 -52.99 -69.53 6.34
CA LEU A 4 -53.81 -68.88 7.36
C LEU A 4 -53.50 -67.37 7.39
N ALA A 5 -54.54 -66.57 7.23
CA ALA A 5 -54.50 -65.11 7.23
C ALA A 5 -54.36 -64.57 8.66
N TYR A 6 -53.58 -63.50 8.85
CA TYR A 6 -53.59 -62.71 10.08
C TYR A 6 -54.21 -61.34 9.79
N LEU A 7 -55.35 -61.11 10.43
CA LEU A 7 -56.16 -59.90 10.41
C LEU A 7 -55.64 -58.99 11.53
N THR A 8 -55.05 -57.84 11.22
CA THR A 8 -54.73 -56.80 12.22
C THR A 8 -55.54 -55.55 11.92
N LEU A 9 -56.47 -55.26 12.84
CA LEU A 9 -57.42 -54.15 12.83
C LEU A 9 -56.72 -52.78 12.80
N VAL A 10 -57.17 -51.95 11.86
CA VAL A 10 -56.94 -50.51 11.82
C VAL A 10 -57.89 -49.86 12.84
N PHE A 11 -57.35 -49.28 13.91
CA PHE A 11 -58.11 -48.41 14.81
C PHE A 11 -58.14 -46.99 14.25
N SER A 12 -59.32 -46.55 13.80
CA SER A 12 -59.63 -45.17 13.48
C SER A 12 -59.78 -44.37 14.78
N ALA A 13 -58.80 -43.52 15.10
CA ALA A 13 -58.95 -42.52 16.15
C ALA A 13 -59.69 -41.30 15.57
N VAL A 14 -60.98 -41.19 15.89
CA VAL A 14 -61.82 -40.01 15.62
C VAL A 14 -61.23 -38.81 16.37
N HIS A 15 -60.70 -37.84 15.62
CA HIS A 15 -60.36 -36.52 16.15
C HIS A 15 -61.65 -35.77 16.47
N THR A 16 -61.98 -35.67 17.76
CA THR A 16 -62.98 -34.73 18.27
C THR A 16 -62.48 -33.31 18.06
N GLY A 17 -63.03 -32.62 17.06
CA GLY A 17 -62.84 -31.19 16.88
C GLY A 17 -63.47 -30.43 18.04
N LEU A 18 -62.65 -29.75 18.83
CA LEU A 18 -63.10 -28.71 19.76
C LEU A 18 -63.64 -27.54 18.93
N LEU A 19 -64.97 -27.46 18.85
CA LEU A 19 -65.70 -26.29 18.36
C LEU A 19 -65.30 -25.09 19.21
N ARG A 20 -64.66 -24.11 18.57
CA ARG A 20 -64.27 -22.83 19.16
C ARG A 20 -65.53 -22.02 19.46
N GLU A 21 -66.00 -22.03 20.70
CA GLU A 21 -67.07 -21.15 21.17
C GLU A 21 -66.72 -19.69 20.84
N ARG A 22 -67.69 -18.95 20.27
CA ARG A 22 -67.60 -17.50 20.12
C ARG A 22 -67.62 -16.86 21.51
N GLN A 23 -66.45 -16.62 22.10
CA GLN A 23 -66.33 -15.81 23.31
C GLN A 23 -66.77 -14.37 23.00
N THR A 24 -67.89 -13.95 23.59
CA THR A 24 -68.30 -12.54 23.64
C THR A 24 -67.43 -11.82 24.68
N CYS A 25 -66.73 -10.77 24.25
CA CYS A 25 -65.91 -9.95 25.14
C CYS A 25 -66.78 -9.27 26.21
N LEU A 26 -66.31 -9.28 27.47
CA LEU A 26 -66.92 -8.51 28.56
C LEU A 26 -66.92 -7.01 28.22
N GLN A 27 -68.01 -6.31 28.57
CA GLN A 27 -68.18 -4.87 28.34
C GLN A 27 -67.16 -4.02 29.14
N VAL A 28 -66.67 -4.54 30.27
CA VAL A 28 -65.67 -3.88 31.13
C VAL A 28 -64.50 -4.84 31.35
N CYS A 29 -63.27 -4.36 31.10
CA CYS A 29 -62.06 -5.14 31.26
C CYS A 29 -61.65 -5.25 32.74
N ALA A 30 -61.76 -6.45 33.33
CA ALA A 30 -61.27 -6.74 34.67
C ALA A 30 -59.81 -7.26 34.61
N THR A 31 -58.84 -6.34 34.58
CA THR A 31 -57.40 -6.69 34.44
C THR A 31 -56.86 -7.57 35.56
N SER A 32 -57.46 -7.51 36.77
CA SER A 32 -57.11 -8.35 37.92
C SER A 32 -57.46 -9.83 37.74
N GLN A 33 -58.32 -10.16 36.78
CA GLN A 33 -58.72 -11.54 36.46
C GLN A 33 -57.95 -12.12 35.27
N CYS A 34 -57.03 -11.35 34.68
CA CYS A 34 -56.25 -11.81 33.56
C CYS A 34 -55.22 -12.88 34.00
N PRO A 35 -55.05 -13.96 33.22
CA PRO A 35 -53.97 -14.89 33.45
C PRO A 35 -52.64 -14.15 33.30
N ALA A 36 -51.65 -14.51 34.14
CA ALA A 36 -50.29 -14.00 33.96
C ALA A 36 -49.79 -14.40 32.56
N PRO A 37 -49.27 -13.45 31.76
CA PRO A 37 -48.73 -13.80 30.45
C PRO A 37 -47.56 -14.77 30.62
N PRO A 38 -47.34 -15.68 29.66
CA PRO A 38 -46.15 -16.54 29.66
C PRO A 38 -44.89 -15.68 29.84
N HIS A 39 -43.95 -16.15 30.66
CA HIS A 39 -42.67 -15.45 30.86
C HIS A 39 -41.87 -15.27 29.56
N ALA A 40 -42.16 -16.07 28.53
CA ALA A 40 -41.42 -16.11 27.28
C ALA A 40 -42.24 -15.67 26.05
N CYS A 41 -42.49 -14.36 25.90
CA CYS A 41 -43.11 -13.79 24.71
C CYS A 41 -42.06 -13.29 23.68
N TYR A 42 -41.54 -14.18 22.84
CA TYR A 42 -40.44 -13.87 21.91
C TYR A 42 -40.76 -12.86 20.80
N TYR A 43 -42.04 -12.62 20.51
CA TYR A 43 -42.48 -11.60 19.54
C TYR A 43 -43.06 -10.35 20.20
N GLY A 44 -42.97 -10.25 21.54
CA GLY A 44 -43.56 -9.17 22.34
C GLY A 44 -44.94 -9.52 22.87
N GLN A 45 -45.51 -8.57 23.61
CA GLN A 45 -46.82 -8.70 24.24
C GLN A 45 -47.84 -7.79 23.54
N VAL A 46 -49.05 -8.28 23.37
CA VAL A 46 -50.19 -7.53 22.82
C VAL A 46 -51.41 -7.72 23.71
N LYS A 47 -52.46 -6.93 23.47
CA LYS A 47 -53.76 -7.20 24.06
C LYS A 47 -54.45 -8.36 23.34
N ASP A 48 -55.22 -9.14 24.08
CA ASP A 48 -56.11 -10.16 23.53
C ASP A 48 -57.13 -9.58 22.53
N ALA A 49 -57.92 -10.46 21.92
CA ALA A 49 -58.96 -10.07 20.97
C ALA A 49 -59.98 -9.07 21.56
N CYS A 50 -60.18 -9.10 22.88
CA CYS A 50 -61.07 -8.21 23.61
C CYS A 50 -60.41 -6.87 24.02
N GLY A 51 -59.12 -6.69 23.75
CA GLY A 51 -58.38 -5.49 24.14
C GLY A 51 -58.05 -5.42 25.64
N CYS A 52 -58.25 -6.52 26.39
CA CYS A 52 -58.23 -6.51 27.85
C CYS A 52 -56.94 -7.09 28.43
N CYS A 53 -56.73 -8.40 28.31
CA CYS A 53 -55.59 -9.09 28.92
C CYS A 53 -54.33 -9.00 28.06
N VAL A 54 -53.18 -9.02 28.72
CA VAL A 54 -51.87 -9.08 28.05
C VAL A 54 -51.56 -10.52 27.70
N VAL A 55 -51.30 -10.77 26.42
CA VAL A 55 -50.99 -12.10 25.87
C VAL A 55 -49.75 -12.01 24.97
N CYS A 56 -49.09 -13.13 24.72
CA CYS A 56 -48.00 -13.14 23.74
C CYS A 56 -48.55 -12.82 22.35
N ALA A 57 -47.82 -11.99 21.62
CA ALA A 57 -48.18 -11.62 20.26
C ALA A 57 -47.96 -12.77 19.29
N ALA A 58 -48.77 -12.79 18.22
CA ALA A 58 -48.59 -13.75 17.14
C ALA A 58 -47.23 -13.56 16.47
N GLY A 59 -46.50 -14.66 16.33
CA GLY A 59 -45.19 -14.72 15.71
C GLY A 59 -45.24 -14.71 14.19
N GLU A 60 -44.08 -14.55 13.56
CA GLU A 60 -43.98 -14.62 12.10
C GLU A 60 -44.43 -15.99 11.57
N GLY A 61 -45.37 -15.98 10.62
CA GLY A 61 -46.00 -17.19 10.07
C GLY A 61 -47.27 -17.65 10.80
N GLU A 62 -47.63 -17.03 11.93
CA GLU A 62 -48.85 -17.36 12.68
C GLU A 62 -50.08 -16.59 12.16
N ALA A 63 -51.26 -17.16 12.39
CA ALA A 63 -52.52 -16.56 11.97
C ALA A 63 -52.85 -15.27 12.74
N CYS A 64 -53.26 -14.26 12.00
CA CYS A 64 -53.62 -12.94 12.52
C CYS A 64 -54.95 -12.47 11.93
N GLY A 65 -55.53 -11.40 12.47
CA GLY A 65 -56.80 -10.89 11.95
C GLY A 65 -57.39 -9.78 12.80
N LYS A 66 -58.55 -9.26 12.37
CA LYS A 66 -59.30 -8.26 13.14
C LYS A 66 -59.69 -8.82 14.50
N ARG A 67 -59.75 -7.96 15.52
CA ARG A 67 -60.15 -8.31 16.91
C ARG A 67 -61.42 -9.18 17.00
N SER A 68 -62.40 -8.95 16.13
CA SER A 68 -63.66 -9.72 16.08
C SER A 68 -63.54 -11.16 15.58
N SER A 69 -62.40 -11.55 15.00
CA SER A 69 -62.17 -12.88 14.43
C SER A 69 -61.46 -13.86 15.40
N GLY A 70 -61.18 -13.43 16.63
CA GLY A 70 -60.49 -14.24 17.64
C GLY A 70 -59.00 -14.47 17.36
N HIS A 71 -58.43 -13.88 16.31
CA HIS A 71 -57.00 -13.99 16.00
C HIS A 71 -56.18 -12.99 16.83
N LEU A 72 -54.96 -13.40 17.18
CA LEU A 72 -54.02 -12.57 17.92
C LEU A 72 -53.45 -11.45 17.04
N SER A 73 -53.07 -10.34 17.68
CA SER A 73 -52.36 -9.26 17.00
C SER A 73 -50.89 -9.65 16.77
N CYS A 74 -50.34 -9.25 15.63
CA CYS A 74 -48.94 -9.51 15.31
C CYS A 74 -48.00 -8.75 16.25
N GLY A 75 -46.85 -9.36 16.54
CA GLY A 75 -45.82 -8.79 17.41
C GLY A 75 -45.05 -7.62 16.81
N ASN A 76 -44.10 -7.10 17.61
CA ASN A 76 -43.33 -5.91 17.25
C ASN A 76 -42.53 -6.10 15.94
N GLY A 77 -42.79 -5.25 14.95
CA GLY A 77 -42.15 -5.29 13.63
C GLY A 77 -42.82 -6.23 12.62
N LEU A 78 -43.90 -6.91 13.01
CA LEU A 78 -44.73 -7.74 12.12
C LEU A 78 -45.98 -6.98 11.66
N ARG A 79 -46.47 -7.28 10.47
CA ARG A 79 -47.76 -6.82 9.94
C ARG A 79 -48.64 -8.01 9.60
N CYS A 80 -49.96 -7.84 9.71
CA CYS A 80 -50.92 -8.87 9.33
C CYS A 80 -51.22 -8.76 7.83
N ASP A 81 -50.77 -9.73 7.04
CA ASP A 81 -50.92 -9.75 5.59
C ASP A 81 -51.91 -10.84 5.17
N SER A 82 -52.79 -10.55 4.21
CA SER A 82 -53.88 -11.45 3.79
C SER A 82 -53.60 -12.05 2.42
N GLY A 83 -53.55 -13.37 2.34
CA GLY A 83 -53.28 -14.11 1.11
C GLY A 83 -54.39 -15.10 0.72
N PRO A 84 -54.38 -15.59 -0.54
CA PRO A 84 -55.32 -16.60 -1.00
C PRO A 84 -55.06 -17.96 -0.36
N GLY A 85 -56.08 -18.54 0.27
CA GLY A 85 -56.04 -19.85 0.89
C GLY A 85 -56.28 -21.00 -0.10
N LYS A 86 -55.76 -22.19 0.26
CA LYS A 86 -55.91 -23.44 -0.53
C LYS A 86 -57.37 -23.89 -0.75
N ALA A 87 -58.33 -23.31 -0.02
CA ALA A 87 -59.76 -23.63 -0.10
C ALA A 87 -60.63 -22.41 -0.50
N GLY A 88 -60.06 -21.42 -1.18
CA GLY A 88 -60.81 -20.23 -1.65
C GLY A 88 -61.15 -19.19 -0.57
N GLY A 89 -60.71 -19.39 0.69
CA GLY A 89 -60.82 -18.41 1.77
C GLY A 89 -59.58 -17.53 1.90
N LEU A 90 -59.74 -16.30 2.43
CA LEU A 90 -58.61 -15.43 2.80
C LEU A 90 -57.98 -15.94 4.10
N HIS A 91 -56.67 -16.21 4.13
CA HIS A 91 -55.93 -16.42 5.36
C HIS A 91 -54.98 -15.26 5.60
N SER A 92 -55.00 -14.73 6.83
CA SER A 92 -54.11 -13.63 7.22
C SER A 92 -53.03 -14.16 8.15
N LEU A 93 -51.76 -13.91 7.80
CA LEU A 93 -50.58 -14.35 8.55
C LEU A 93 -49.72 -13.15 8.94
N CYS A 94 -49.04 -13.24 10.09
CA CYS A 94 -48.06 -12.26 10.48
C CYS A 94 -46.79 -12.40 9.64
N VAL A 95 -46.41 -11.34 8.95
CA VAL A 95 -45.18 -11.26 8.14
C VAL A 95 -44.30 -10.12 8.64
N CYS A 96 -42.97 -10.28 8.58
CA CYS A 96 -42.07 -9.19 8.93
C CYS A 96 -42.28 -7.99 8.00
N ALA A 97 -42.39 -6.80 8.59
CA ALA A 97 -42.57 -5.56 7.84
C ALA A 97 -41.34 -5.25 6.97
N SER A 98 -40.15 -5.67 7.40
CA SER A 98 -38.93 -5.68 6.60
C SER A 98 -38.79 -7.04 5.92
N SER A 99 -38.75 -7.03 4.60
CA SER A 99 -38.64 -8.24 3.78
C SER A 99 -37.18 -8.70 3.63
N GLY A 100 -37.01 -10.01 3.45
CA GLY A 100 -35.73 -10.65 3.10
C GLY A 100 -34.95 -11.23 4.28
N PRO A 101 -34.09 -12.22 4.01
CA PRO A 101 -33.24 -12.85 5.03
C PRO A 101 -32.21 -11.86 5.59
N VAL A 102 -31.69 -12.17 6.78
CA VAL A 102 -30.63 -11.41 7.44
C VAL A 102 -29.54 -12.33 7.98
N CYS A 103 -28.31 -11.82 8.08
CA CYS A 103 -27.18 -12.56 8.62
C CYS A 103 -26.90 -12.19 10.07
N GLY A 104 -26.81 -13.21 10.93
CA GLY A 104 -26.43 -13.05 12.34
C GLY A 104 -24.92 -13.15 12.57
N SER A 105 -24.45 -12.60 13.70
CA SER A 105 -23.06 -12.66 14.15
C SER A 105 -22.59 -14.08 14.49
N ASP A 106 -23.52 -15.02 14.58
CA ASP A 106 -23.29 -16.46 14.73
C ASP A 106 -23.06 -17.17 13.38
N GLY A 107 -23.00 -16.41 12.27
CA GLY A 107 -22.85 -16.94 10.92
C GLY A 107 -24.10 -17.62 10.37
N ARG A 108 -25.25 -17.55 11.07
CA ARG A 108 -26.50 -18.17 10.63
C ARG A 108 -27.39 -17.18 9.87
N THR A 109 -27.98 -17.67 8.79
CA THR A 109 -28.99 -16.92 8.04
C THR A 109 -30.36 -17.04 8.71
N TYR A 110 -30.96 -15.90 9.06
CA TYR A 110 -32.32 -15.81 9.58
C TYR A 110 -33.29 -15.42 8.46
N PRO A 111 -34.50 -15.99 8.38
CA PRO A 111 -35.48 -15.67 7.35
C PRO A 111 -35.92 -14.19 7.29
N SER A 112 -35.86 -13.49 8.43
CA SER A 112 -36.20 -12.08 8.54
C SER A 112 -35.53 -11.46 9.77
N ILE A 113 -35.47 -10.12 9.81
CA ILE A 113 -35.04 -9.39 11.02
C ILE A 113 -35.96 -9.61 12.22
N CYS A 114 -37.25 -9.88 11.99
CA CYS A 114 -38.20 -10.19 13.04
C CYS A 114 -37.88 -11.54 13.70
N ARG A 115 -37.42 -12.52 12.90
CA ARG A 115 -36.98 -13.82 13.41
C ARG A 115 -35.69 -13.72 14.21
N LEU A 116 -34.69 -12.98 13.74
CA LEU A 116 -33.44 -12.74 14.48
C LEU A 116 -33.71 -12.07 15.84
N ARG A 117 -34.58 -11.05 15.88
CA ARG A 117 -34.99 -10.39 17.14
C ARG A 117 -35.72 -11.32 18.10
N ALA A 118 -36.54 -12.24 17.58
CA ALA A 118 -37.21 -13.23 18.40
C ALA A 118 -36.23 -14.22 19.03
N GLU A 119 -35.19 -14.63 18.29
CA GLU A 119 -34.12 -15.48 18.82
C GLU A 119 -33.28 -14.74 19.87
N ASN A 120 -32.97 -13.45 19.69
CA ASN A 120 -32.30 -12.67 20.73
C ASN A 120 -33.12 -12.53 22.00
N ARG A 121 -34.44 -12.33 21.89
CA ARG A 121 -35.33 -12.33 23.07
C ARG A 121 -35.42 -13.69 23.74
N ARG A 122 -35.30 -14.79 22.98
CA ARG A 122 -35.17 -16.13 23.56
C ARG A 122 -33.84 -16.27 24.30
N ALA A 123 -32.77 -15.75 23.73
CA ALA A 123 -31.44 -15.76 24.32
C ALA A 123 -31.39 -14.94 25.62
N GLU A 124 -32.05 -13.79 25.69
CA GLU A 124 -32.19 -12.98 26.91
C GLU A 124 -32.95 -13.70 28.05
N LEU A 125 -33.81 -14.66 27.71
CA LEU A 125 -34.55 -15.49 28.66
C LEU A 125 -33.80 -16.80 29.02
N GLY A 126 -32.59 -17.02 28.47
CA GLY A 126 -31.70 -18.14 28.74
C GLY A 126 -30.24 -17.69 28.94
N GLU A 127 -29.28 -18.62 28.94
CA GLU A 127 -27.84 -18.32 29.12
C GLU A 127 -27.05 -18.15 27.80
N THR A 128 -27.72 -17.98 26.66
CA THR A 128 -27.04 -17.85 25.36
C THR A 128 -26.78 -16.39 25.01
N SER A 129 -25.65 -16.11 24.37
CA SER A 129 -25.29 -14.75 23.93
C SER A 129 -26.22 -14.22 22.81
N PRO A 130 -26.53 -12.92 22.79
CA PRO A 130 -27.35 -12.32 21.72
C PRO A 130 -26.64 -12.36 20.37
N VAL A 131 -27.40 -12.56 19.31
CA VAL A 131 -26.93 -12.58 17.91
C VAL A 131 -27.12 -11.19 17.29
N PHE A 132 -26.04 -10.52 16.94
CA PHE A 132 -26.11 -9.20 16.31
C PHE A 132 -26.40 -9.32 14.81
N LEU A 133 -27.18 -8.39 14.27
CA LEU A 133 -27.37 -8.27 12.83
C LEU A 133 -26.07 -7.79 12.17
N ILE A 134 -25.45 -8.61 11.33
CA ILE A 134 -24.24 -8.25 10.58
C ILE A 134 -24.59 -7.55 9.26
N GLN A 135 -25.49 -8.15 8.48
CA GLN A 135 -25.91 -7.61 7.19
C GLN A 135 -27.34 -8.06 6.83
N ARG A 136 -27.99 -7.31 5.93
CA ARG A 136 -29.20 -7.78 5.23
C ARG A 136 -28.79 -8.76 4.11
N GLY A 137 -29.55 -9.83 3.92
CA GLY A 137 -29.21 -10.94 3.03
C GLY A 137 -28.85 -12.22 3.79
N ARG A 138 -28.49 -13.28 3.05
CA ARG A 138 -28.02 -14.53 3.67
C ARG A 138 -26.61 -14.33 4.27
N CYS A 139 -26.24 -15.15 5.25
CA CYS A 139 -24.84 -15.27 5.64
C CYS A 139 -24.09 -16.02 4.54
N ASP A 140 -23.05 -15.39 4.03
CA ASP A 140 -22.27 -15.92 2.93
C ASP A 140 -21.29 -16.97 3.45
N SER A 141 -21.35 -18.18 2.90
CA SER A 141 -20.26 -19.15 3.00
C SER A 141 -19.17 -18.70 2.03
N GLY A 142 -18.35 -17.72 2.46
CA GLY A 142 -17.08 -17.34 1.85
C GLY A 142 -17.00 -17.39 0.32
N ALA A 143 -17.68 -16.48 -0.39
CA ALA A 143 -17.22 -15.98 -1.70
C ALA A 143 -18.04 -14.74 -2.15
N GLN A 144 -17.35 -13.59 -2.12
CA GLN A 144 -17.44 -12.44 -3.03
C GLN A 144 -18.81 -11.76 -3.28
N HIS A 145 -18.91 -10.53 -2.78
CA HIS A 145 -20.03 -9.59 -2.95
C HIS A 145 -20.19 -9.08 -4.41
N PRO A 146 -21.05 -9.68 -5.25
CA PRO A 146 -21.07 -9.39 -6.69
C PRO A 146 -21.68 -8.02 -7.02
N GLY A 147 -22.46 -7.45 -6.09
CA GLY A 147 -23.11 -6.15 -6.22
C GLY A 147 -22.42 -5.00 -5.47
N SER A 148 -21.34 -5.28 -4.73
CA SER A 148 -20.67 -4.24 -3.95
C SER A 148 -19.63 -3.52 -4.79
N ILE A 149 -19.85 -2.22 -5.00
CA ILE A 149 -18.94 -1.31 -5.72
C ILE A 149 -17.51 -1.39 -5.13
N ARG A 150 -17.40 -1.54 -3.80
CA ARG A 150 -16.11 -1.67 -3.10
C ARG A 150 -15.29 -2.85 -3.62
N TYR A 151 -15.89 -4.04 -3.70
CA TYR A 151 -15.18 -5.25 -4.13
C TYR A 151 -15.03 -5.36 -5.65
N LYS A 152 -15.81 -4.58 -6.41
CA LYS A 152 -15.76 -4.56 -7.87
C LYS A 152 -14.71 -3.61 -8.43
N PHE A 153 -14.43 -2.49 -7.76
CA PHE A 153 -13.62 -1.40 -8.32
C PHE A 153 -12.39 -1.03 -7.47
N ASN A 154 -12.05 -1.80 -6.44
CA ASN A 154 -10.83 -1.60 -5.66
C ASN A 154 -9.57 -2.22 -6.33
N PHE A 155 -9.43 -2.06 -7.64
CA PHE A 155 -8.30 -2.63 -8.40
C PHE A 155 -6.93 -2.13 -7.91
N ILE A 156 -6.86 -0.89 -7.38
CA ILE A 156 -5.62 -0.39 -6.76
C ILE A 156 -5.24 -1.20 -5.52
N ALA A 157 -6.21 -1.58 -4.69
CA ALA A 157 -5.94 -2.41 -3.51
C ALA A 157 -5.45 -3.79 -3.92
N ASP A 158 -6.04 -4.38 -4.96
CA ASP A 158 -5.63 -5.69 -5.48
C ASP A 158 -4.17 -5.66 -5.99
N VAL A 159 -3.77 -4.59 -6.69
CA VAL A 159 -2.39 -4.37 -7.12
C VAL A 159 -1.46 -4.24 -5.92
N VAL A 160 -1.82 -3.43 -4.93
CA VAL A 160 -1.02 -3.21 -3.71
C VAL A 160 -0.81 -4.53 -2.96
N ASP A 161 -1.86 -5.31 -2.74
CA ASP A 161 -1.78 -6.60 -2.05
C ASP A 161 -0.85 -7.58 -2.78
N LYS A 162 -0.86 -7.54 -4.12
CA LYS A 162 0.03 -8.34 -4.95
C LYS A 162 1.50 -7.93 -4.85
N ILE A 163 1.80 -6.62 -4.91
CA ILE A 163 3.19 -6.16 -5.07
C ILE A 163 3.92 -5.89 -3.75
N VAL A 164 3.21 -5.51 -2.69
CA VAL A 164 3.82 -5.06 -1.43
C VAL A 164 4.77 -6.09 -0.79
N PRO A 165 4.54 -7.42 -0.86
CA PRO A 165 5.51 -8.39 -0.34
C PRO A 165 6.93 -8.26 -0.92
N ALA A 166 7.07 -7.76 -2.15
CA ALA A 166 8.34 -7.60 -2.84
C ALA A 166 8.95 -6.18 -2.71
N VAL A 167 8.29 -5.27 -2.00
CA VAL A 167 8.81 -3.92 -1.70
C VAL A 167 9.54 -3.96 -0.37
N VAL A 168 10.69 -3.29 -0.31
CA VAL A 168 11.57 -3.29 0.86
C VAL A 168 11.87 -1.88 1.36
N HIS A 169 12.11 -1.76 2.66
CA HIS A 169 12.64 -0.57 3.29
C HIS A 169 14.17 -0.66 3.35
N LEU A 170 14.83 0.44 3.03
CA LEU A 170 16.28 0.58 3.08
C LEU A 170 16.64 1.57 4.17
N GLU A 171 17.42 1.12 5.14
CA GLU A 171 17.94 1.96 6.22
C GLU A 171 19.46 2.01 6.14
N LEU A 172 20.01 3.22 6.14
CA LEU A 172 21.44 3.46 5.99
C LEU A 172 22.04 3.98 7.28
N PHE A 173 23.12 3.32 7.71
CA PHE A 173 23.79 3.61 8.96
C PHE A 173 25.17 4.21 8.72
N GLN A 174 25.38 5.41 9.27
CA GLN A 174 26.69 6.03 9.34
C GLN A 174 27.34 5.74 10.69
N ARG A 175 28.58 5.24 10.64
CA ARG A 175 29.40 5.10 11.84
C ARG A 175 29.92 6.48 12.24
N VAL A 176 29.65 6.88 13.47
CA VAL A 176 30.12 8.17 13.98
C VAL A 176 31.65 8.12 14.18
N PRO A 177 32.43 9.10 13.69
CA PRO A 177 33.86 9.15 13.95
C PRO A 177 34.15 9.10 15.45
N PHE A 178 35.10 8.27 15.87
CA PHE A 178 35.52 8.11 17.28
C PHE A 178 34.47 7.49 18.23
N SER A 179 33.36 6.95 17.71
CA SER A 179 32.38 6.18 18.47
C SER A 179 32.09 4.84 17.78
N SER A 180 31.65 3.84 18.55
CA SER A 180 31.09 2.59 18.01
C SER A 180 29.61 2.71 17.68
N GLU A 181 28.98 3.86 17.92
CA GLU A 181 27.58 4.11 17.62
C GLU A 181 27.35 4.26 16.10
N GLU A 182 26.33 3.57 15.62
CA GLU A 182 25.78 3.69 14.27
C GLU A 182 24.54 4.57 14.34
N VAL A 183 24.50 5.63 13.54
CA VAL A 183 23.34 6.53 13.45
C VAL A 183 22.68 6.32 12.10
N SER A 184 21.35 6.16 12.10
CA SER A 184 20.54 6.11 10.89
C SER A 184 20.55 7.51 10.24
N VAL A 185 21.03 7.60 9.01
CA VAL A 185 21.23 8.90 8.32
C VAL A 185 20.43 9.04 7.04
N SER A 186 19.98 7.93 6.47
CA SER A 186 19.16 7.93 5.27
C SER A 186 18.20 6.75 5.28
N SER A 187 17.05 6.97 4.65
CA SER A 187 15.97 6.02 4.51
C SER A 187 15.46 6.08 3.08
N GLY A 188 15.14 4.93 2.51
CA GLY A 188 14.56 4.84 1.18
C GLY A 188 13.79 3.56 0.98
N SER A 189 13.31 3.36 -0.25
CA SER A 189 12.63 2.14 -0.66
C SER A 189 13.43 1.40 -1.73
N GLY A 190 13.14 0.12 -1.89
CA GLY A 190 13.59 -0.68 -3.02
C GLY A 190 12.57 -1.75 -3.35
N PHE A 191 12.86 -2.56 -4.37
CA PHE A 191 12.06 -3.74 -4.67
C PHE A 191 12.92 -4.90 -5.17
N ILE A 192 12.44 -6.10 -4.87
CA ILE A 192 13.12 -7.35 -5.15
C ILE A 192 12.82 -7.77 -6.60
N VAL A 193 13.88 -8.02 -7.37
CA VAL A 193 13.81 -8.43 -8.79
C VAL A 193 14.21 -9.89 -9.01
N SER A 194 14.68 -10.59 -7.97
CA SER A 194 15.06 -12.01 -8.03
C SER A 194 14.88 -12.71 -6.68
N GLU A 195 14.50 -13.99 -6.73
CA GLU A 195 14.14 -14.79 -5.54
C GLU A 195 15.32 -14.99 -4.58
N ASP A 196 16.55 -14.92 -5.09
CA ASP A 196 17.81 -15.02 -4.33
C ASP A 196 18.27 -13.68 -3.72
N GLY A 197 17.47 -12.60 -3.81
CA GLY A 197 17.72 -11.37 -3.05
C GLY A 197 18.38 -10.21 -3.80
N TRP A 198 18.25 -10.15 -5.13
CA TRP A 198 18.62 -8.96 -5.89
C TRP A 198 17.55 -7.87 -5.75
N ILE A 199 17.98 -6.65 -5.41
CA ILE A 199 17.11 -5.52 -5.13
C ILE A 199 17.57 -4.31 -5.94
N VAL A 200 16.61 -3.61 -6.53
CA VAL A 200 16.83 -2.35 -7.25
C VAL A 200 16.32 -1.18 -6.41
N THR A 201 17.07 -0.07 -6.45
CA THR A 201 16.72 1.21 -5.82
C THR A 201 17.38 2.37 -6.57
N ASN A 202 17.25 3.60 -6.07
CA ASN A 202 17.99 4.74 -6.61
C ASN A 202 19.43 4.83 -6.08
N ALA A 203 20.33 5.41 -6.88
CA ALA A 203 21.72 5.59 -6.48
C ALA A 203 21.87 6.61 -5.35
N HIS A 204 21.08 7.68 -5.37
CA HIS A 204 21.13 8.72 -4.34
C HIS A 204 20.70 8.20 -2.95
N VAL A 205 19.84 7.18 -2.89
CA VAL A 205 19.46 6.50 -1.64
C VAL A 205 20.69 5.86 -0.98
N LEU A 206 21.65 5.39 -1.79
CA LEU A 206 22.83 4.66 -1.34
C LEU A 206 24.08 5.53 -1.10
N THR A 207 23.93 6.83 -0.90
CA THR A 207 25.08 7.75 -0.79
C THR A 207 25.98 7.42 0.42
N ASN A 208 27.31 7.50 0.20
CA ASN A 208 28.39 7.47 1.22
C ASN A 208 28.76 6.14 1.91
N LYS A 209 28.88 5.01 1.19
CA LYS A 209 29.52 3.73 1.66
C LYS A 209 29.21 3.37 3.13
N GLN A 210 27.92 3.39 3.45
CA GLN A 210 27.37 3.08 4.76
C GLN A 210 26.92 1.62 4.81
N ARG A 211 26.75 1.09 6.02
CA ARG A 211 26.12 -0.22 6.21
C ARG A 211 24.65 -0.09 5.83
N ILE A 212 24.19 -0.94 4.91
CA ILE A 212 22.81 -0.92 4.41
C ILE A 212 22.05 -2.07 5.05
N LYS A 213 20.94 -1.76 5.70
CA LYS A 213 20.01 -2.72 6.25
C LYS A 213 18.73 -2.71 5.41
N VAL A 214 18.33 -3.88 4.95
CA VAL A 214 17.09 -4.08 4.21
C VAL A 214 16.07 -4.70 5.14
N GLU A 215 14.89 -4.10 5.25
CA GLU A 215 13.75 -4.67 5.96
C GLU A 215 12.68 -5.12 4.97
N LEU A 216 12.25 -6.38 5.10
CA LEU A 216 11.15 -6.96 4.34
C LEU A 216 9.80 -6.62 4.99
N LYS A 217 8.70 -6.79 4.25
CA LYS A 217 7.32 -6.67 4.79
C LYS A 217 7.08 -7.51 6.06
N SER A 218 7.77 -8.65 6.19
CA SER A 218 7.68 -9.52 7.37
C SER A 218 8.31 -8.93 8.64
N GLY A 219 9.05 -7.83 8.54
CA GLY A 219 9.88 -7.26 9.60
C GLY A 219 11.25 -7.92 9.73
N VAL A 220 11.58 -8.90 8.87
CA VAL A 220 12.91 -9.52 8.85
C VAL A 220 13.92 -8.55 8.23
N HIS A 221 15.12 -8.51 8.81
CA HIS A 221 16.19 -7.64 8.37
C HIS A 221 17.37 -8.41 7.80
N TYR A 222 17.96 -7.86 6.74
CA TYR A 222 19.17 -8.37 6.10
C TYR A 222 20.20 -7.26 5.92
N GLU A 223 21.47 -7.63 5.95
CA GLU A 223 22.55 -6.74 5.52
C GLU A 223 22.69 -6.84 3.99
N ALA A 224 22.80 -5.69 3.32
CA ALA A 224 22.94 -5.64 1.88
C ALA A 224 24.32 -5.17 1.42
N ALA A 225 24.83 -5.83 0.38
CA ALA A 225 26.01 -5.40 -0.33
C ALA A 225 25.61 -4.65 -1.62
N VAL A 226 26.22 -3.50 -1.87
CA VAL A 226 26.11 -2.82 -3.15
C VAL A 226 26.85 -3.62 -4.23
N ARG A 227 26.18 -3.91 -5.34
CA ARG A 227 26.74 -4.71 -6.45
C ARG A 227 27.03 -3.87 -7.68
N ASP A 228 26.23 -2.83 -7.92
CA ASP A 228 26.44 -1.92 -9.04
C ASP A 228 25.71 -0.61 -8.81
N VAL A 229 26.24 0.49 -9.34
CA VAL A 229 25.66 1.84 -9.19
C VAL A 229 25.91 2.64 -10.47
N ASP A 230 24.84 3.18 -11.03
CA ASP A 230 24.89 4.20 -12.07
C ASP A 230 24.37 5.53 -11.53
N GLN A 231 25.30 6.40 -11.14
CA GLN A 231 24.99 7.73 -10.63
C GLN A 231 24.39 8.66 -11.70
N LYS A 232 24.70 8.44 -12.99
CA LYS A 232 24.14 9.27 -14.07
C LYS A 232 22.67 8.95 -14.26
N MET A 233 22.31 7.68 -14.15
CA MET A 233 20.94 7.19 -14.30
C MET A 233 20.15 7.21 -13.00
N ASP A 234 20.82 7.42 -11.87
CA ASP A 234 20.29 7.30 -10.52
C ASP A 234 19.68 5.92 -10.22
N ILE A 235 20.37 4.84 -10.64
CA ILE A 235 19.97 3.45 -10.39
C ILE A 235 21.08 2.73 -9.61
N ALA A 236 20.69 1.90 -8.63
CA ALA A 236 21.60 1.00 -7.94
C ALA A 236 21.04 -0.42 -7.82
N LEU A 237 21.96 -1.38 -7.79
CA LEU A 237 21.72 -2.80 -7.57
C LEU A 237 22.38 -3.23 -6.27
N ILE A 238 21.61 -3.78 -5.35
CA ILE A 238 22.10 -4.35 -4.10
C ILE A 238 21.70 -5.82 -3.98
N LYS A 239 22.41 -6.56 -3.13
CA LYS A 239 22.19 -7.98 -2.89
C LYS A 239 22.13 -8.27 -1.40
N ILE A 240 21.11 -9.00 -1.00
CA ILE A 240 20.97 -9.64 0.32
C ILE A 240 21.05 -11.15 0.17
N ASP A 241 21.34 -11.87 1.26
CA ASP A 241 21.38 -13.33 1.28
C ASP A 241 20.23 -13.87 2.16
N PRO A 242 19.06 -14.18 1.56
CA PRO A 242 17.89 -14.63 2.30
C PRO A 242 17.93 -16.12 2.66
N ASP A 243 17.24 -16.50 3.72
CA ASP A 243 17.12 -17.91 4.15
C ASP A 243 16.25 -18.77 3.20
N GLY A 244 15.47 -18.14 2.34
CA GLY A 244 14.55 -18.79 1.41
C GLY A 244 14.14 -17.89 0.24
N PRO A 245 13.37 -18.41 -0.73
CA PRO A 245 12.97 -17.65 -1.91
C PRO A 245 12.10 -16.46 -1.54
N LEU A 246 12.43 -15.29 -2.09
CA LEU A 246 11.71 -14.05 -1.87
C LEU A 246 10.63 -13.78 -2.92
N PRO A 247 9.54 -13.06 -2.58
CA PRO A 247 8.61 -12.54 -3.57
C PRO A 247 9.30 -11.52 -4.48
N VAL A 248 9.03 -11.57 -5.78
CA VAL A 248 9.69 -10.74 -6.81
C VAL A 248 8.69 -9.94 -7.62
N LEU A 249 9.10 -8.75 -8.07
CA LEU A 249 8.39 -8.00 -9.08
C LEU A 249 8.99 -8.23 -10.47
N ARG A 250 8.11 -8.34 -11.46
CA ARG A 250 8.50 -8.47 -12.86
C ARG A 250 8.70 -7.08 -13.47
N LEU A 251 9.67 -6.99 -14.38
CA LEU A 251 9.90 -5.78 -15.16
C LEU A 251 9.10 -5.85 -16.46
N SER A 252 8.27 -4.83 -16.70
CA SER A 252 7.51 -4.66 -17.94
C SER A 252 8.41 -4.21 -19.11
N GLN A 253 7.81 -3.93 -20.27
CA GLN A 253 8.42 -3.23 -21.39
C GLN A 253 7.88 -1.79 -21.44
N SER A 254 8.75 -0.80 -21.62
CA SER A 254 8.30 0.61 -21.58
C SER A 254 7.56 1.05 -22.85
N SER A 255 7.73 0.34 -23.97
CA SER A 255 7.08 0.64 -25.27
C SER A 255 5.56 0.64 -25.24
N ASP A 256 4.98 0.01 -24.23
CA ASP A 256 3.54 -0.24 -24.14
C ASP A 256 2.82 0.78 -23.25
N LEU A 257 3.57 1.68 -22.60
CA LEU A 257 3.02 2.69 -21.70
C LEU A 257 2.19 3.72 -22.46
N ARG A 258 0.94 3.91 -22.01
CA ARG A 258 0.02 4.88 -22.61
C ARG A 258 -0.23 6.05 -21.68
N PRO A 259 -0.22 7.30 -22.18
CA PRO A 259 -0.75 8.42 -21.42
C PRO A 259 -2.18 8.12 -20.94
N GLY A 260 -2.44 8.36 -19.65
CA GLY A 260 -3.69 8.06 -18.97
C GLY A 260 -3.78 6.69 -18.30
N GLU A 261 -2.78 5.82 -18.45
CA GLU A 261 -2.74 4.54 -17.76
C GLU A 261 -2.58 4.72 -16.25
N PHE A 262 -3.37 3.99 -15.45
CA PHE A 262 -3.27 4.01 -13.99
C PHE A 262 -1.97 3.38 -13.52
N VAL A 263 -1.34 4.04 -12.56
CA VAL A 263 -0.10 3.60 -11.94
C VAL A 263 -0.19 3.69 -10.43
N VAL A 264 0.62 2.87 -9.77
CA VAL A 264 0.76 2.84 -8.31
C VAL A 264 2.23 3.03 -7.97
N ALA A 265 2.54 4.09 -7.23
CA ALA A 265 3.86 4.32 -6.68
C ALA A 265 3.86 3.81 -5.24
N VAL A 266 4.68 2.80 -4.97
CA VAL A 266 4.76 2.16 -3.66
C VAL A 266 6.16 2.30 -3.08
N GLY A 267 6.23 2.46 -1.78
CA GLY A 267 7.45 2.28 -1.02
C GLY A 267 7.17 1.94 0.42
N SER A 268 8.23 1.77 1.19
CA SER A 268 8.21 1.48 2.60
C SER A 268 9.03 2.55 3.33
N PRO A 269 8.47 3.74 3.62
CA PRO A 269 9.20 4.84 4.26
C PRO A 269 9.71 4.51 5.66
N PHE A 270 9.00 3.66 6.38
CA PHE A 270 9.26 3.31 7.77
C PHE A 270 9.03 1.82 7.96
N SER A 271 9.69 1.24 8.97
CA SER A 271 9.46 -0.14 9.37
C SER A 271 7.97 -0.46 9.44
N LEU A 272 7.55 -1.48 8.69
CA LEU A 272 6.18 -2.00 8.62
C LEU A 272 5.10 -1.07 8.03
N GLN A 273 5.42 0.14 7.58
CA GLN A 273 4.43 1.06 6.98
C GLN A 273 4.75 1.33 5.51
N ASN A 274 3.87 0.87 4.63
CA ASN A 274 3.95 1.20 3.21
C ASN A 274 3.31 2.55 2.92
N THR A 275 3.96 3.36 2.09
CA THR A 275 3.33 4.52 1.45
C THR A 275 2.93 4.14 0.04
N VAL A 276 1.64 4.22 -0.22
CA VAL A 276 1.04 3.94 -1.50
C VAL A 276 0.40 5.21 -2.01
N THR A 277 0.77 5.62 -3.21
CA THR A 277 0.10 6.68 -3.95
C THR A 277 -0.30 6.16 -5.31
N THR A 278 -1.36 6.71 -5.88
CA THR A 278 -1.84 6.32 -7.22
C THR A 278 -2.03 7.57 -8.05
N GLY A 279 -1.95 7.38 -9.36
CA GLY A 279 -2.10 8.41 -10.36
C GLY A 279 -2.19 7.78 -11.73
N ILE A 280 -1.91 8.57 -12.74
CA ILE A 280 -1.83 8.16 -14.13
C ILE A 280 -0.47 8.53 -14.73
N VAL A 281 -0.10 7.87 -15.82
CA VAL A 281 0.99 8.32 -16.68
C VAL A 281 0.55 9.60 -17.39
N SER A 282 1.21 10.72 -17.12
CA SER A 282 0.99 11.96 -17.87
C SER A 282 1.69 11.90 -19.23
N THR A 283 2.94 11.44 -19.24
CA THR A 283 3.77 11.29 -20.44
C THR A 283 4.73 10.12 -20.23
N ALA A 284 4.85 9.22 -21.20
CA ALA A 284 5.77 8.08 -21.12
C ALA A 284 7.24 8.49 -21.30
N ASN A 285 7.50 9.46 -22.19
CA ASN A 285 8.85 9.92 -22.52
C ASN A 285 8.91 11.45 -22.43
N ARG A 286 9.39 11.98 -21.29
CA ARG A 286 9.71 13.39 -21.18
C ARG A 286 11.22 13.59 -21.18
N ASN A 287 11.72 14.32 -22.18
CA ASN A 287 13.14 14.59 -22.33
C ASN A 287 13.62 15.47 -21.18
N SER A 288 14.70 15.05 -20.54
CA SER A 288 15.31 15.72 -19.40
C SER A 288 15.87 17.13 -19.70
N LEU A 289 16.14 17.47 -20.97
CA LEU A 289 16.44 18.84 -21.40
C LEU A 289 15.27 19.80 -21.16
N GLU A 290 14.02 19.32 -21.26
CA GLU A 290 12.82 20.12 -20.95
C GLU A 290 12.63 20.35 -19.44
N LEU A 291 13.37 19.60 -18.62
CA LEU A 291 13.36 19.69 -17.16
C LEU A 291 14.50 20.57 -16.61
N GLY A 292 15.31 21.17 -17.50
CA GLY A 292 16.41 22.05 -17.12
C GLY A 292 17.69 21.34 -16.70
N PHE A 293 17.79 20.01 -16.90
CA PHE A 293 19.03 19.27 -16.70
C PHE A 293 19.97 19.55 -17.89
N LYS A 294 21.15 20.10 -17.61
CA LYS A 294 22.10 20.55 -18.64
C LYS A 294 22.79 19.43 -19.41
N ASP A 295 22.65 18.17 -18.99
CA ASP A 295 23.55 17.10 -19.43
C ASP A 295 22.94 15.68 -19.38
N SER A 296 21.69 15.52 -19.79
CA SER A 296 21.06 14.20 -19.74
C SER A 296 20.37 13.83 -21.05
N ASP A 297 20.87 12.73 -21.62
CA ASP A 297 20.25 11.95 -22.71
C ASP A 297 19.17 11.01 -22.12
N MET A 298 18.41 11.54 -21.15
CA MET A 298 17.49 10.78 -20.31
C MET A 298 16.05 11.16 -20.56
N ASP A 299 15.21 10.15 -20.68
CA ASP A 299 13.76 10.29 -20.68
C ASP A 299 13.22 9.76 -19.35
N TYR A 300 12.22 10.46 -18.82
CA TYR A 300 11.52 10.07 -17.60
C TYR A 300 10.05 9.79 -17.89
N ILE A 301 9.47 8.87 -17.10
CA ILE A 301 8.03 8.72 -17.01
C ILE A 301 7.51 9.83 -16.12
N GLN A 302 6.59 10.64 -16.63
CA GLN A 302 5.90 11.65 -15.83
C GLN A 302 4.58 11.07 -15.30
N THR A 303 4.31 11.27 -14.01
CA THR A 303 3.06 10.89 -13.37
C THR A 303 2.59 11.95 -12.38
N ASP A 304 1.28 12.01 -12.14
CA ASP A 304 0.68 12.78 -11.05
C ASP A 304 0.59 11.99 -9.73
N ALA A 305 0.97 10.70 -9.73
CA ALA A 305 1.15 9.94 -8.51
C ALA A 305 2.19 10.64 -7.62
N ILE A 306 1.85 10.85 -6.36
CA ILE A 306 2.71 11.62 -5.45
C ILE A 306 3.94 10.79 -5.09
N ILE A 307 5.12 11.30 -5.44
CA ILE A 307 6.41 10.74 -5.01
C ILE A 307 6.97 11.60 -3.87
N ASN A 308 7.45 10.94 -2.82
CA ASN A 308 8.09 11.55 -1.65
C ASN A 308 9.29 10.70 -1.21
N TYR A 309 10.02 11.15 -0.20
CA TYR A 309 11.16 10.41 0.35
C TYR A 309 10.81 8.98 0.78
N GLY A 310 9.55 8.73 1.14
CA GLY A 310 9.08 7.43 1.59
C GLY A 310 8.88 6.39 0.50
N ASN A 311 8.61 6.80 -0.74
CA ASN A 311 8.49 5.88 -1.88
C ASN A 311 9.58 6.04 -2.95
N SER A 312 10.50 6.98 -2.76
CA SER A 312 11.72 7.12 -3.57
C SER A 312 12.58 5.85 -3.50
N GLY A 313 13.09 5.41 -4.64
CA GLY A 313 13.76 4.11 -4.83
C GLY A 313 12.80 2.92 -4.97
N GLY A 314 11.53 3.09 -4.60
CA GLY A 314 10.49 2.08 -4.75
C GLY A 314 9.96 1.95 -6.19
N PRO A 315 9.14 0.93 -6.48
CA PRO A 315 8.63 0.70 -7.82
C PRO A 315 7.45 1.63 -8.15
N LEU A 316 7.39 2.02 -9.43
CA LEU A 316 6.17 2.47 -10.10
C LEU A 316 5.62 1.29 -10.89
N VAL A 317 4.39 0.85 -10.61
CA VAL A 317 3.78 -0.33 -11.25
C VAL A 317 2.50 0.01 -12.01
N ASN A 318 2.19 -0.79 -13.02
CA ASN A 318 0.91 -0.77 -13.74
C ASN A 318 -0.16 -1.63 -13.02
N LEU A 319 -1.37 -1.70 -13.60
CA LEU A 319 -2.48 -2.49 -13.04
C LEU A 319 -2.27 -4.01 -13.09
N ASP A 320 -1.33 -4.49 -13.89
CA ASP A 320 -0.93 -5.91 -13.89
C ASP A 320 0.04 -6.23 -12.74
N GLY A 321 0.54 -5.21 -12.03
CA GLY A 321 1.53 -5.34 -10.97
C GLY A 321 2.97 -5.50 -11.49
N ASP A 322 3.21 -5.16 -12.75
CA ASP A 322 4.54 -5.15 -13.35
C ASP A 322 5.19 -3.77 -13.18
N VAL A 323 6.50 -3.76 -12.93
CA VAL A 323 7.28 -2.53 -12.76
C VAL A 323 7.47 -1.86 -14.11
N ILE A 324 7.09 -0.59 -14.16
CA ILE A 324 7.26 0.29 -15.32
C ILE A 324 8.31 1.38 -15.06
N GLY A 325 8.69 1.61 -13.80
CA GLY A 325 9.80 2.50 -13.46
C GLY A 325 10.21 2.48 -11.98
N ILE A 326 11.23 3.28 -11.64
CA ILE A 326 11.66 3.55 -10.25
C ILE A 326 11.24 4.95 -9.86
N ASN A 327 10.57 5.11 -8.72
CA ASN A 327 10.15 6.41 -8.19
C ASN A 327 11.39 7.23 -7.80
N THR A 328 11.61 8.41 -8.40
CA THR A 328 12.86 9.17 -8.20
C THR A 328 12.61 10.55 -7.61
N LEU A 329 11.99 11.45 -8.36
CA LEU A 329 11.92 12.88 -8.00
C LEU A 329 10.50 13.44 -8.07
N LYS A 330 10.21 14.38 -7.17
CA LYS A 330 9.06 15.29 -7.27
C LYS A 330 9.57 16.69 -7.59
N VAL A 331 9.07 17.29 -8.67
CA VAL A 331 9.48 18.64 -9.10
C VAL A 331 8.46 19.70 -8.67
N ALA A 332 7.15 19.39 -8.77
CA ALA A 332 6.07 20.28 -8.37
C ALA A 332 4.86 19.48 -7.89
N ALA A 333 3.82 20.14 -7.36
CA ALA A 333 2.56 19.48 -7.04
C ALA A 333 1.93 18.88 -8.32
N GLY A 334 1.62 17.58 -8.31
CA GLY A 334 1.06 16.87 -9.47
C GLY A 334 2.07 16.56 -10.59
N ILE A 335 3.37 16.78 -10.37
CA ILE A 335 4.42 16.43 -11.33
C ILE A 335 5.54 15.67 -10.61
N SER A 336 5.51 14.36 -10.79
CA SER A 336 6.51 13.42 -10.32
C SER A 336 7.16 12.68 -11.49
N PHE A 337 8.39 12.20 -11.29
CA PHE A 337 9.16 11.50 -12.30
C PHE A 337 9.64 10.14 -11.80
N ALA A 338 9.61 9.17 -12.71
CA ALA A 338 10.17 7.85 -12.52
C ALA A 338 11.16 7.49 -13.63
N ILE A 339 12.21 6.76 -13.28
CA ILE A 339 13.18 6.22 -14.24
C ILE A 339 12.50 5.07 -15.01
N PRO A 340 12.47 5.09 -16.36
CA PRO A 340 11.77 4.06 -17.14
C PRO A 340 12.36 2.65 -16.98
N VAL A 341 11.49 1.63 -17.02
CA VAL A 341 11.89 0.22 -16.87
C VAL A 341 12.94 -0.24 -17.87
N ASP A 342 12.92 0.27 -19.11
CA ASP A 342 13.91 -0.12 -20.11
C ASP A 342 15.34 0.31 -19.72
N ARG A 343 15.48 1.43 -18.99
CA ARG A 343 16.76 1.84 -18.42
C ARG A 343 17.21 0.90 -17.31
N ILE A 344 16.28 0.42 -16.49
CA ILE A 344 16.54 -0.60 -15.47
C ILE A 344 17.02 -1.89 -16.13
N ARG A 345 16.32 -2.37 -17.16
CA ARG A 345 16.69 -3.59 -17.91
C ARG A 345 18.07 -3.47 -18.53
N GLN A 346 18.36 -2.34 -19.17
CA GLN A 346 19.67 -2.05 -19.75
C GLN A 346 20.76 -2.05 -18.66
N PHE A 347 20.51 -1.40 -17.52
CA PHE A 347 21.42 -1.39 -16.40
C PHE A 347 21.69 -2.79 -15.83
N LEU A 348 20.65 -3.60 -15.62
CA LEU A 348 20.77 -4.98 -15.13
C LEU A 348 21.54 -5.88 -16.10
N ALA A 349 21.25 -5.78 -17.41
CA ALA A 349 21.98 -6.53 -18.43
C ALA A 349 23.47 -6.15 -18.46
N ASN A 350 23.76 -4.86 -18.38
CA ASN A 350 25.14 -4.37 -18.31
C ASN A 350 25.83 -4.82 -17.02
N SER A 351 25.11 -4.81 -15.88
CA SER A 351 25.63 -5.28 -14.60
C SER A 351 25.97 -6.76 -14.65
N TYR A 352 25.07 -7.60 -15.17
CA TYR A 352 25.30 -9.03 -15.37
C TYR A 352 26.55 -9.27 -16.22
N ASN A 353 26.69 -8.57 -17.35
CA ASN A 353 27.86 -8.70 -18.21
C ASN A 353 29.16 -8.29 -17.50
N ARG A 354 29.14 -7.22 -16.71
CA ARG A 354 30.30 -6.79 -15.90
C ARG A 354 30.68 -7.86 -14.87
N GLN A 355 29.71 -8.40 -14.16
CA GLN A 355 29.92 -9.44 -13.14
C GLN A 355 30.42 -10.75 -13.76
N ALA A 356 29.85 -11.16 -14.89
CA ALA A 356 30.23 -12.38 -15.61
C ALA A 356 31.61 -12.28 -16.27
N SER A 357 32.02 -11.10 -16.71
CA SER A 357 33.25 -10.92 -17.47
C SER A 357 34.54 -11.02 -16.64
N ARG A 358 34.51 -11.11 -15.30
CA ARG A 358 35.68 -10.91 -14.39
C ARG A 358 36.50 -9.62 -14.63
N ASN A 359 36.14 -8.82 -15.61
CA ASN A 359 36.63 -7.47 -15.80
C ASN A 359 35.90 -6.61 -14.79
N SER A 360 36.51 -6.46 -13.62
CA SER A 360 36.22 -5.34 -12.73
C SER A 360 36.09 -4.09 -13.60
N LEU A 361 35.03 -3.31 -13.41
CA LEU A 361 35.01 -1.93 -13.90
C LEU A 361 36.40 -1.32 -13.64
N PRO A 362 37.01 -0.59 -14.59
CA PRO A 362 38.19 0.19 -14.26
C PRO A 362 37.80 1.06 -13.08
N LYS A 363 38.43 0.81 -11.92
CA LYS A 363 38.10 1.46 -10.67
C LYS A 363 38.03 2.96 -10.91
N LYS A 364 36.87 3.56 -10.64
CA LYS A 364 36.68 4.99 -10.92
C LYS A 364 37.53 5.78 -9.95
N LYS A 365 38.45 6.56 -10.50
CA LYS A 365 39.31 7.45 -9.74
C LYS A 365 38.55 8.70 -9.32
N PHE A 366 38.67 9.09 -8.07
CA PHE A 366 38.07 10.30 -7.52
C PHE A 366 39.03 11.00 -6.58
N ILE A 367 38.82 12.30 -6.36
CA ILE A 367 39.64 13.11 -5.44
C ILE A 367 38.88 13.55 -4.17
N GLY A 368 37.55 13.43 -4.14
CA GLY A 368 36.75 13.72 -2.94
C GLY A 368 36.42 15.20 -2.72
N VAL A 369 35.96 15.88 -3.78
CA VAL A 369 35.56 17.29 -3.73
C VAL A 369 34.18 17.47 -4.31
N ARG A 370 33.47 18.50 -3.83
CA ARG A 370 32.31 19.02 -4.51
C ARG A 370 32.66 20.34 -5.18
N MET A 371 32.31 20.42 -6.45
CA MET A 371 32.80 21.46 -7.34
C MET A 371 31.69 22.01 -8.24
N VAL A 372 31.84 23.27 -8.62
CA VAL A 372 30.96 23.96 -9.56
C VAL A 372 31.80 24.71 -10.58
N GLN A 373 31.39 24.62 -11.85
CA GLN A 373 32.03 25.39 -12.91
C GLN A 373 31.72 26.89 -12.73
N LEU A 374 32.75 27.73 -12.81
CA LEU A 374 32.58 29.17 -12.75
C LEU A 374 32.02 29.71 -14.07
N THR A 375 30.86 30.35 -13.98
CA THR A 375 30.30 31.19 -15.04
C THR A 375 30.53 32.67 -14.72
N PRO A 376 30.49 33.58 -15.71
CA PRO A 376 30.64 35.02 -15.45
C PRO A 376 29.64 35.56 -14.42
N SER A 377 28.41 35.02 -14.39
CA SER A 377 27.41 35.38 -13.39
C SER A 377 27.80 34.89 -11.99
N LEU A 378 28.23 33.63 -11.87
CA LEU A 378 28.63 33.04 -10.59
C LEU A 378 29.88 33.71 -10.02
N ILE A 379 30.84 34.09 -10.87
CA ILE A 379 32.04 34.84 -10.44
C ILE A 379 31.64 36.18 -9.82
N ARG A 380 30.72 36.92 -10.46
CA ARG A 380 30.21 38.19 -9.91
C ARG A 380 29.53 37.97 -8.56
N ASP A 381 28.65 36.98 -8.47
CA ASP A 381 27.91 36.68 -7.25
C ASP A 381 28.86 36.24 -6.10
N LEU A 382 29.89 35.46 -6.40
CA LEU A 382 30.90 35.04 -5.40
C LEU A 382 31.81 36.19 -4.98
N LYS A 383 32.24 37.06 -5.91
CA LYS A 383 33.00 38.28 -5.58
C LYS A 383 32.24 39.23 -4.65
N GLU A 384 30.91 39.28 -4.75
CA GLU A 384 30.07 40.10 -3.86
C GLU A 384 29.91 39.49 -2.46
N ARG A 385 29.89 38.16 -2.36
CA ARG A 385 29.61 37.44 -1.10
C ARG A 385 30.85 37.08 -0.30
N GLU A 386 31.95 36.77 -0.99
CA GLU A 386 33.18 36.27 -0.41
C GLU A 386 34.30 37.28 -0.67
N PRO A 387 34.66 38.12 0.32
CA PRO A 387 35.68 39.17 0.15
C PRO A 387 37.06 38.63 -0.25
N GLU A 388 37.35 37.37 0.07
CA GLU A 388 38.60 36.69 -0.26
C GLU A 388 38.51 35.84 -1.54
N PHE A 389 37.43 35.97 -2.32
CA PHE A 389 37.28 35.23 -3.56
C PHE A 389 38.40 35.60 -4.54
N PRO A 390 39.12 34.61 -5.08
CA PRO A 390 40.26 34.87 -5.96
C PRO A 390 39.88 35.62 -7.25
N ASP A 391 40.76 36.49 -7.74
CA ASP A 391 40.52 37.17 -9.02
C ASP A 391 40.76 36.23 -10.20
N VAL A 392 39.68 35.57 -10.64
CA VAL A 392 39.66 34.63 -11.77
C VAL A 392 38.59 34.99 -12.78
N SER A 393 38.85 34.69 -14.05
CA SER A 393 37.91 34.86 -15.17
C SER A 393 37.21 33.56 -15.57
N SER A 394 37.77 32.41 -15.19
CA SER A 394 37.24 31.06 -15.44
C SER A 394 37.89 30.05 -14.49
N GLY A 395 37.34 28.85 -14.41
CA GLY A 395 37.87 27.78 -13.57
C GLY A 395 36.76 26.94 -12.94
N VAL A 396 37.15 26.08 -12.02
CA VAL A 396 36.23 25.22 -11.26
C VAL A 396 36.38 25.52 -9.77
N TYR A 397 35.32 26.03 -9.16
CA TYR A 397 35.28 26.41 -7.76
C TYR A 397 34.96 25.21 -6.87
N ILE A 398 35.77 25.01 -5.84
CA ILE A 398 35.59 23.95 -4.84
C ILE A 398 34.81 24.53 -3.67
N TYR A 399 33.56 24.11 -3.52
CA TYR A 399 32.72 24.56 -2.41
C TYR A 399 32.77 23.63 -1.20
N GLU A 400 33.30 22.40 -1.36
CA GLU A 400 33.51 21.46 -0.26
C GLU A 400 34.61 20.45 -0.58
N VAL A 401 35.57 20.29 0.33
CA VAL A 401 36.55 19.21 0.34
C VAL A 401 36.12 18.18 1.39
N ILE A 402 35.88 16.94 0.96
CA ILE A 402 35.39 15.89 1.85
C ILE A 402 36.54 15.43 2.77
N PRO A 403 36.38 15.49 4.11
CA PRO A 403 37.43 15.08 5.04
C PRO A 403 37.88 13.63 4.83
N GLY A 404 39.20 13.40 4.92
CA GLY A 404 39.77 12.05 4.80
C GLY A 404 39.94 11.54 3.37
N THR A 405 39.64 12.34 2.35
CA THR A 405 39.83 12.00 0.92
C THR A 405 41.18 12.44 0.36
N ALA A 406 41.48 12.05 -0.89
CA ALA A 406 42.70 12.42 -1.60
C ALA A 406 42.95 13.93 -1.69
N ALA A 407 41.92 14.73 -1.97
CA ALA A 407 42.04 16.18 -2.05
C ALA A 407 42.36 16.80 -0.68
N SER A 408 41.70 16.32 0.38
CA SER A 408 41.98 16.74 1.75
C SER A 408 43.43 16.44 2.14
N ARG A 409 43.93 15.23 1.86
CA ARG A 409 45.34 14.87 2.12
C ARG A 409 46.33 15.61 1.22
N GLY A 410 45.90 15.98 0.02
CA GLY A 410 46.66 16.78 -0.94
C GLY A 410 46.74 18.27 -0.58
N GLY A 411 46.10 18.72 0.50
CA GLY A 411 46.13 20.11 0.96
C GLY A 411 45.18 21.06 0.22
N MET A 412 44.21 20.49 -0.51
CA MET A 412 43.12 21.27 -1.09
C MET A 412 42.20 21.76 0.03
N THR A 413 41.71 22.98 -0.10
CA THR A 413 40.80 23.59 0.85
C THR A 413 39.53 24.06 0.17
N ASP A 414 38.46 24.20 0.93
CA ASP A 414 37.26 24.88 0.47
C ASP A 414 37.64 26.27 -0.07
N HIS A 415 36.87 26.76 -1.04
CA HIS A 415 37.05 28.04 -1.73
C HIS A 415 38.25 28.10 -2.69
N ASP A 416 39.02 27.01 -2.86
CA ASP A 416 40.00 26.92 -3.93
C ASP A 416 39.32 26.99 -5.32
N VAL A 417 39.94 27.67 -6.28
CA VAL A 417 39.54 27.62 -7.68
C VAL A 417 40.59 26.85 -8.48
N ILE A 418 40.21 25.70 -9.04
CA ILE A 418 41.06 24.96 -9.98
C ILE A 418 41.13 25.76 -11.28
N ILE A 419 42.34 26.18 -11.66
CA ILE A 419 42.62 26.91 -12.90
C ILE A 419 43.45 26.09 -13.90
N GLY A 420 44.04 24.98 -13.46
CA GLY A 420 44.71 24.04 -14.35
C GLY A 420 45.02 22.70 -13.71
N ILE A 421 45.21 21.68 -14.55
CA ILE A 421 45.62 20.34 -14.13
C ILE A 421 46.69 19.83 -15.09
N ASN A 422 47.80 19.32 -14.55
CA ASN A 422 48.94 18.79 -15.31
C ASN A 422 49.49 19.78 -16.37
N GLY A 423 49.47 21.07 -16.05
CA GLY A 423 49.94 22.13 -16.95
C GLY A 423 48.93 22.57 -18.02
N HIS A 424 47.73 21.97 -18.06
CA HIS A 424 46.65 22.38 -18.96
C HIS A 424 45.62 23.25 -18.23
N PRO A 425 45.17 24.38 -18.82
CA PRO A 425 44.07 25.16 -18.27
C PRO A 425 42.78 24.33 -18.14
N VAL A 426 41.99 24.62 -17.12
CA VAL A 426 40.71 23.94 -16.86
C VAL A 426 39.60 24.97 -16.67
N HIS A 427 38.47 24.72 -17.33
CA HIS A 427 37.31 25.60 -17.33
C HIS A 427 36.02 24.90 -16.93
N THR A 428 35.94 23.57 -17.01
CA THR A 428 34.72 22.79 -16.74
C THR A 428 34.93 21.70 -15.70
N THR A 429 33.88 21.32 -14.98
CA THR A 429 33.92 20.19 -14.02
C THR A 429 34.17 18.85 -14.73
N GLN A 430 33.80 18.76 -16.01
CA GLN A 430 34.07 17.60 -16.85
C GLN A 430 35.56 17.44 -17.14
N GLU A 431 36.27 18.53 -17.46
CA GLU A 431 37.73 18.53 -17.65
C GLU A 431 38.47 18.11 -16.38
N VAL A 432 38.03 18.58 -15.20
CA VAL A 432 38.58 18.11 -13.90
C VAL A 432 38.39 16.60 -13.76
N SER A 433 37.16 16.13 -14.00
CA SER A 433 36.81 14.71 -13.88
C SER A 433 37.63 13.84 -14.83
N ASP A 434 37.85 14.29 -16.06
CA ASP A 434 38.60 13.55 -17.07
C ASP A 434 40.10 13.53 -16.81
N ALA A 435 40.67 14.63 -16.29
CA ALA A 435 42.07 14.65 -15.87
C ALA A 435 42.34 13.68 -14.70
N VAL A 436 41.39 13.58 -13.76
CA VAL A 436 41.45 12.65 -12.61
C VAL A 436 41.33 11.19 -13.05
N LYS A 437 40.44 10.88 -14.00
CA LYS A 437 40.24 9.50 -14.49
C LYS A 437 41.50 8.86 -15.08
N HIS A 438 42.29 9.63 -15.84
CA HIS A 438 43.39 9.09 -16.65
C HIS A 438 44.77 9.12 -15.97
N SER A 439 44.88 9.68 -14.77
CA SER A 439 46.17 9.93 -14.13
C SER A 439 46.38 9.10 -12.86
N THR A 440 47.62 8.68 -12.57
CA THR A 440 48.01 8.11 -11.27
C THR A 440 48.21 9.17 -10.20
N SER A 441 48.59 10.37 -10.63
CA SER A 441 48.70 11.58 -9.82
C SER A 441 48.33 12.77 -10.70
N VAL A 442 47.66 13.76 -10.15
CA VAL A 442 47.35 15.01 -10.83
C VAL A 442 48.01 16.18 -10.11
N PHE A 443 48.69 17.03 -10.86
CA PHE A 443 49.18 18.32 -10.37
C PHE A 443 48.10 19.36 -10.62
N VAL A 444 47.37 19.73 -9.58
CA VAL A 444 46.26 20.66 -9.64
C VAL A 444 46.77 22.05 -9.28
N LEU A 445 46.73 22.97 -10.23
CA LEU A 445 46.98 24.39 -10.00
C LEU A 445 45.68 25.04 -9.49
N VAL A 446 45.69 25.47 -8.24
CA VAL A 446 44.58 26.20 -7.62
C VAL A 446 44.97 27.65 -7.38
N ARG A 447 44.02 28.56 -7.62
CA ARG A 447 44.08 29.95 -7.16
C ARG A 447 43.42 30.01 -5.78
N ARG A 448 44.20 30.40 -4.78
CA ARG A 448 43.77 30.58 -3.39
C ARG A 448 44.05 32.02 -2.98
N LYS A 449 42.98 32.81 -2.80
CA LYS A 449 43.10 34.26 -2.59
C LYS A 449 43.92 34.89 -3.73
N ASP A 450 45.04 35.54 -3.42
CA ASP A 450 45.91 36.18 -4.42
C ASP A 450 47.03 35.27 -4.94
N GLY A 451 47.16 34.05 -4.40
CA GLY A 451 48.27 33.14 -4.70
C GLY A 451 47.87 31.95 -5.56
N ASP A 452 48.80 31.50 -6.40
CA ASP A 452 48.72 30.20 -7.08
C ASP A 452 49.46 29.13 -6.28
N VAL A 453 48.80 28.01 -6.05
CA VAL A 453 49.37 26.85 -5.35
C VAL A 453 49.21 25.63 -6.24
N THR A 454 50.30 24.88 -6.43
CA THR A 454 50.24 23.59 -7.11
C THR A 454 50.15 22.48 -6.07
N LEU A 455 49.08 21.69 -6.14
CA LEU A 455 48.82 20.55 -5.25
C LEU A 455 49.04 19.26 -6.02
N MET A 456 49.78 18.32 -5.43
CA MET A 456 49.88 16.96 -5.96
C MET A 456 48.81 16.10 -5.30
N ILE A 457 47.82 15.66 -6.07
CA ILE A 457 46.73 14.82 -5.59
C ILE A 457 46.87 13.45 -6.21
N ILE A 458 46.81 12.41 -5.39
CA ILE A 458 46.79 11.02 -5.83
C ILE A 458 45.34 10.55 -5.76
N PRO A 459 44.63 10.43 -6.90
CA PRO A 459 43.23 10.01 -6.89
C PRO A 459 43.05 8.66 -6.21
N GLU A 460 42.02 8.55 -5.37
CA GLU A 460 41.60 7.29 -4.79
C GLU A 460 40.79 6.50 -5.80
N GLU A 461 40.90 5.18 -5.73
CA GLU A 461 40.08 4.28 -6.50
C GLU A 461 38.83 3.90 -5.69
N THR A 462 37.65 4.09 -6.29
CA THR A 462 36.43 3.47 -5.78
C THR A 462 36.28 2.07 -6.36
N ASP A 463 36.08 1.10 -5.47
CA ASP A 463 35.51 -0.23 -5.82
C ASP A 463 34.11 -0.11 -6.39
#